data_AF-A0A9N8HNH7-F1
#
_entry.id   AF-A0A9N8HNH7-F1
#
_cell.length_a   1.000
_cell.length_b   1.000
_cell.length_c   1.000
_cell.angle_alpha   90.00
_cell.angle_beta   90.00
_cell.angle_gamma   90.00
#
_symmetry.space_group_name_H-M   'P 1'
#
loop_
_entity.id
_entity.type
_entity.pdbx_description
1 polymer ?
#
loop_
_entity_poly.entity_id
_entity_poly.type
_entity_poly.pdbx_seq_one_letter_code
_entity_poly.pdbx_strand_id
1 'polypeptide(L)'
;MANLVDGMMQLLMYAYWSDQSNLQFAFVSDNSIPIKTLDYLHNTLIIQQAKLKGQQPPTSRFCTVPPQKANRTWSFLKPYWTTQHPIKAELWSVLHRSHVQLLLQNLDTLRKWLHQLQGQSQRGAPDEILIPSFLNNQLGPSSLEQCHSVQNNTSSSWRTCCPHYVLWRDQKTPEPPVLHAPQFAKNPCQKGSPCLYQELHSHRLDEIIQEPNFFFLRKVAPTVQLVRTTTKERGKPRQQYDNRTFASQLVDRLNSGSWDAS
;
A
#
# COMPACT_ATOMS: atom_id res chain seq x y z
N MET A 1 23.66 4.24 -1.48
CA MET A 1 22.25 3.83 -1.68
C MET A 1 21.50 5.09 -2.11
N ALA A 2 20.86 5.09 -3.28
CA ALA A 2 20.17 6.29 -3.76
C ALA A 2 19.02 6.64 -2.80
N ASN A 3 18.91 7.93 -2.46
CA ASN A 3 17.88 8.42 -1.56
C ASN A 3 16.54 8.51 -2.30
N LEU A 4 15.64 7.55 -2.06
CA LEU A 4 14.32 7.52 -2.71
C LEU A 4 13.49 8.76 -2.38
N VAL A 5 13.66 9.34 -1.19
CA VAL A 5 12.91 10.52 -0.75
C VAL A 5 13.11 11.72 -1.68
N ASP A 6 14.35 12.01 -2.10
CA ASP A 6 14.62 13.16 -2.98
C ASP A 6 13.94 12.99 -4.33
N GLY A 7 14.02 11.78 -4.91
CA GLY A 7 13.33 11.46 -6.16
C GLY A 7 11.81 11.55 -6.03
N MET A 8 11.23 11.09 -4.92
CA MET A 8 9.81 11.24 -4.65
C MET A 8 9.39 12.70 -4.53
N MET A 9 10.15 13.53 -3.82
CA MET A 9 9.84 14.95 -3.65
C MET A 9 9.89 15.68 -4.99
N GLN A 10 10.87 15.36 -5.85
CA GLN A 10 10.95 15.92 -7.20
C GLN A 10 9.73 15.53 -8.05
N LEU A 11 9.34 14.25 -8.04
CA LEU A 11 8.16 13.78 -8.78
C LEU A 11 6.86 14.39 -8.24
N LEU A 12 6.70 14.49 -6.92
CA LEU A 12 5.56 15.16 -6.30
C LEU A 12 5.48 16.62 -6.70
N MET A 13 6.61 17.34 -6.66
CA MET A 13 6.68 18.74 -7.06
C MET A 13 6.26 18.91 -8.52
N TYR A 14 6.80 18.09 -9.42
CA TYR A 14 6.44 18.11 -10.83
C TYR A 14 4.94 17.86 -11.03
N ALA A 15 4.40 16.80 -10.44
CA ALA A 15 2.98 16.44 -10.57
C ALA A 15 2.06 17.51 -9.97
N TYR A 16 2.45 18.13 -8.86
CA TYR A 16 1.65 19.15 -8.17
C TYR A 16 1.50 20.43 -8.99
N TRP A 17 2.60 20.87 -9.63
CA TRP A 17 2.61 22.09 -10.43
C TRP A 17 2.12 21.89 -11.86
N SER A 18 2.29 20.69 -12.42
CA SER A 18 1.84 20.40 -13.80
C SER A 18 0.32 20.30 -13.92
N ASP A 19 -0.38 19.94 -12.86
CA ASP A 19 -1.84 19.83 -12.85
C ASP A 19 -2.43 20.39 -11.55
N GLN A 20 -3.10 21.54 -11.66
CA GLN A 20 -3.77 22.19 -10.53
C GLN A 20 -5.05 21.47 -10.10
N SER A 21 -5.66 20.71 -11.01
CA SER A 21 -6.88 19.95 -10.75
C SER A 21 -6.60 18.61 -10.08
N ASN A 22 -5.34 18.14 -10.09
CA ASN A 22 -5.00 16.88 -9.44
C ASN A 22 -5.12 16.95 -7.92
N LEU A 23 -6.06 16.17 -7.37
CA LEU A 23 -6.39 16.15 -5.94
C LEU A 23 -5.63 15.08 -5.14
N GLN A 24 -5.14 14.03 -5.79
CA GLN A 24 -4.56 12.86 -5.12
C GLN A 24 -3.29 12.39 -5.83
N PHE A 25 -2.28 11.98 -5.05
CA PHE A 25 -0.96 11.59 -5.54
C PHE A 25 -0.66 10.19 -5.03
N ALA A 26 -0.77 9.18 -5.90
CA ALA A 26 -0.51 7.80 -5.56
C ALA A 26 0.93 7.40 -5.94
N PHE A 27 1.68 6.85 -4.99
CA PHE A 27 2.96 6.22 -5.28
C PHE A 27 2.74 4.77 -5.70
N VAL A 28 3.18 4.43 -6.91
CA VAL A 28 3.00 3.10 -7.51
C VAL A 28 4.36 2.57 -7.97
N SER A 29 4.67 1.30 -7.72
CA SER A 29 5.90 0.68 -8.22
C SER A 29 5.72 0.10 -9.62
N ASP A 30 6.83 -0.08 -10.33
CA ASP A 30 6.93 -0.75 -11.63
C ASP A 30 6.27 -2.15 -11.70
N ASN A 31 6.31 -2.89 -10.60
CA ASN A 31 5.70 -4.21 -10.42
C ASN A 31 4.35 -4.16 -9.68
N SER A 32 3.67 -3.01 -9.71
CA SER A 32 2.31 -2.86 -9.23
C SER A 32 1.32 -2.86 -10.40
N ILE A 33 0.19 -3.50 -10.20
CA ILE A 33 -0.92 -3.49 -11.15
C ILE A 33 -2.16 -2.86 -10.48
N PRO A 34 -2.94 -2.05 -11.19
CA PRO A 34 -4.25 -1.62 -10.67
C PRO A 34 -5.20 -2.81 -10.62
N ILE A 35 -5.93 -2.95 -9.51
CA ILE A 35 -6.95 -3.99 -9.30
C ILE A 35 -8.35 -3.39 -9.11
N LYS A 36 -8.48 -2.10 -9.42
CA LYS A 36 -9.73 -1.33 -9.43
C LYS A 36 -9.79 -0.52 -10.72
N THR A 37 -11.01 -0.22 -11.17
CA THR A 37 -11.22 0.67 -12.32
C THR A 37 -10.91 2.12 -11.95
N LEU A 38 -10.65 2.95 -12.97
CA LEU A 38 -10.43 4.39 -12.74
C LEU A 38 -11.66 5.04 -12.08
N ASP A 39 -12.86 4.67 -12.51
CA ASP A 39 -14.12 5.17 -11.93
C ASP A 39 -14.25 4.82 -10.46
N TYR A 40 -13.90 3.59 -10.07
CA TYR A 40 -13.87 3.19 -8.67
C TYR A 40 -12.92 4.07 -7.85
N LEU A 41 -11.68 4.25 -8.33
CA LEU A 41 -10.69 5.08 -7.66
C LEU A 41 -11.14 6.53 -7.54
N HIS A 42 -11.72 7.10 -8.59
CA HIS A 42 -12.27 8.45 -8.58
C HIS A 42 -13.41 8.58 -7.56
N ASN A 43 -14.34 7.64 -7.56
CA ASN A 43 -15.46 7.66 -6.62
C ASN A 43 -14.99 7.54 -5.16
N THR A 44 -14.04 6.65 -4.87
CA THR A 44 -13.55 6.42 -3.50
C THR A 44 -12.64 7.55 -3.02
N LEU A 45 -11.67 7.98 -3.84
CA LEU A 45 -10.64 8.94 -3.42
C LEU A 45 -11.06 10.40 -3.56
N ILE A 46 -11.98 10.70 -4.47
CA ILE A 46 -12.42 12.07 -4.74
C ILE A 46 -13.83 12.30 -4.22
N ILE A 47 -14.81 11.53 -4.71
CA ILE A 47 -16.22 11.81 -4.44
C ILE A 47 -16.60 11.49 -3.00
N GLN A 48 -16.28 10.29 -2.52
CA GLN A 48 -16.61 9.87 -1.15
C GLN A 48 -15.89 10.75 -0.12
N GLN A 49 -14.59 11.04 -0.34
CA GLN A 49 -13.87 11.99 0.52
C GLN A 49 -14.50 13.41 0.48
N ALA A 50 -14.95 13.88 -0.68
CA ALA A 50 -15.62 15.17 -0.80
C ALA A 50 -16.98 15.19 -0.08
N LYS A 51 -17.75 14.10 -0.10
CA LYS A 51 -19.01 13.97 0.66
C LYS A 51 -18.79 13.98 2.17
N LEU A 52 -17.64 13.46 2.62
CA LEU A 52 -17.22 13.49 4.02
C LEU A 52 -16.70 14.87 4.48
N LYS A 53 -16.58 15.88 3.59
CA LYS A 53 -16.08 17.24 3.93
C LYS A 53 -16.89 17.98 5.01
N GLY A 54 -18.07 17.48 5.39
CA GLY A 54 -18.82 17.97 6.56
C GLY A 54 -18.45 17.30 7.89
N GLN A 55 -17.68 16.21 7.88
CA GLN A 55 -17.43 15.35 9.04
C GLN A 55 -15.95 15.04 9.28
N GLN A 56 -15.09 15.00 8.24
CA GLN A 56 -13.64 14.81 8.38
C GLN A 56 -12.84 15.58 7.33
N PRO A 57 -11.65 16.12 7.68
CA PRO A 57 -10.76 16.76 6.73
C PRO A 57 -10.24 15.73 5.70
N PRO A 58 -9.89 16.15 4.48
CA PRO A 58 -9.31 15.26 3.49
C PRO A 58 -7.99 14.68 4.02
N THR A 59 -7.87 13.35 4.04
CA THR A 59 -6.73 12.64 4.64
C THR A 59 -5.89 11.93 3.59
N SER A 60 -4.58 11.85 3.86
CA SER A 60 -3.69 10.96 3.12
C SER A 60 -3.76 9.56 3.70
N ARG A 61 -3.67 8.56 2.83
CA ARG A 61 -3.79 7.15 3.18
C ARG A 61 -2.41 6.51 3.25
N PHE A 62 -2.06 6.02 4.43
CA PHE A 62 -0.79 5.37 4.70
C PHE A 62 -1.00 3.96 5.24
N CYS A 63 -0.16 3.03 4.78
CA CYS A 63 -0.08 1.71 5.36
C CYS A 63 0.84 1.74 6.60
N THR A 64 0.34 2.24 7.73
CA THR A 64 1.15 2.48 8.94
C THR A 64 1.42 1.20 9.72
N VAL A 65 2.65 1.00 10.23
CA VAL A 65 2.94 -0.06 11.19
C VAL A 65 2.67 0.41 12.63
N PRO A 66 2.42 -0.50 13.59
CA PRO A 66 2.17 -0.12 14.98
C PRO A 66 3.30 0.75 15.56
N PRO A 67 3.00 1.81 16.34
CA PRO A 67 3.99 2.75 16.85
C PRO A 67 5.15 2.11 17.62
N GLN A 68 4.90 0.98 18.32
CA GLN A 68 5.94 0.27 19.08
C GLN A 68 7.06 -0.25 18.18
N LYS A 69 6.73 -0.67 16.94
CA LYS A 69 7.71 -1.15 15.97
C LYS A 69 8.50 0.01 15.37
N ALA A 70 7.86 1.14 15.13
CA ALA A 70 8.51 2.35 14.63
C ALA A 70 9.49 2.94 15.67
N ASN A 71 9.05 3.03 16.93
CA ASN A 71 9.83 3.62 18.03
C ASN A 71 11.11 2.82 18.33
N ARG A 72 11.13 1.50 18.18
CA ARG A 72 12.35 0.69 18.38
C ARG A 72 13.47 1.02 17.40
N THR A 73 13.12 1.35 16.16
CA THR A 73 14.09 1.63 15.09
C THR A 73 14.46 3.11 15.02
N TRP A 74 13.54 3.99 15.41
CA TRP A 74 13.64 5.42 15.10
C TRP A 74 13.49 6.34 16.32
N SER A 75 13.65 5.81 17.53
CA SER A 75 13.56 6.57 18.78
C SER A 75 14.54 7.75 18.87
N PHE A 76 15.67 7.68 18.15
CA PHE A 76 16.66 8.77 18.12
C PHE A 76 16.14 10.04 17.44
N LEU A 77 15.03 9.96 16.69
CA LEU A 77 14.40 11.11 16.03
C LEU A 77 13.41 11.87 16.93
N LYS A 78 13.15 11.37 18.14
CA LYS A 78 12.27 12.02 19.12
C LYS A 78 12.52 13.53 19.32
N PRO A 79 13.77 14.04 19.34
CA PRO A 79 14.01 15.47 19.53
C PRO A 79 13.43 16.36 18.42
N TYR A 80 13.13 15.79 17.25
CA TYR A 80 12.67 16.54 16.08
C TYR A 80 11.15 16.51 15.91
N TRP A 81 10.43 15.75 16.73
CA TRP A 81 8.97 15.57 16.62
C TRP A 81 8.27 15.97 17.91
N THR A 82 7.15 16.68 17.78
CA THR A 82 6.28 17.06 18.90
C THR A 82 5.40 15.89 19.34
N THR A 83 5.15 14.93 18.42
CA THR A 83 4.40 13.72 18.72
C THR A 83 5.27 12.70 19.45
N GLN A 84 4.69 12.03 20.47
CA GLN A 84 5.43 11.11 21.36
C GLN A 84 6.19 9.99 20.63
N HIS A 85 5.76 9.61 19.41
CA HIS A 85 6.35 8.52 18.64
C HIS A 85 6.43 8.78 17.12
N PRO A 86 7.46 8.25 16.43
CA PRO A 86 7.47 8.13 14.97
C PRO A 86 6.25 7.44 14.41
N ILE A 87 5.85 7.85 13.21
CA ILE A 87 5.00 7.04 12.35
C ILE A 87 5.85 6.45 11.24
N LYS A 88 5.91 5.12 11.21
CA LYS A 88 6.44 4.37 10.08
C LYS A 88 5.27 3.87 9.23
N ALA A 89 5.37 4.01 7.93
CA ALA A 89 4.43 3.48 6.96
C ALA A 89 5.15 2.79 5.80
N GLU A 90 4.47 1.91 5.08
CA GLU A 90 4.97 1.52 3.76
C GLU A 90 4.95 2.73 2.82
N LEU A 91 5.92 2.79 1.91
CA LEU A 91 6.10 3.86 0.93
C LEU A 91 4.86 4.14 0.07
N TRP A 92 4.10 3.10 -0.22
CA TRP A 92 3.07 3.03 -1.25
C TRP A 92 1.76 3.62 -0.73
N SER A 93 1.77 4.93 -0.61
CA SER A 93 0.73 5.79 -0.03
C SER A 93 -0.02 6.56 -1.10
N VAL A 94 -1.17 7.10 -0.71
CA VAL A 94 -1.94 8.09 -1.50
C VAL A 94 -1.96 9.39 -0.70
N LEU A 95 -1.38 10.44 -1.27
CA LEU A 95 -1.32 11.76 -0.65
C LEU A 95 -2.39 12.68 -1.20
N HIS A 96 -3.10 13.36 -0.31
CA HIS A 96 -4.01 14.43 -0.68
C HIS A 96 -3.22 15.69 -1.08
N ARG A 97 -3.74 16.47 -2.04
CA ARG A 97 -3.09 17.68 -2.57
C ARG A 97 -2.67 18.67 -1.50
N SER A 98 -3.51 18.93 -0.49
CA SER A 98 -3.16 19.85 0.60
C SER A 98 -1.96 19.36 1.43
N HIS A 99 -1.80 18.05 1.59
CA HIS A 99 -0.65 17.48 2.28
C HIS A 99 0.61 17.55 1.41
N VAL A 100 0.49 17.34 0.10
CA VAL A 100 1.59 17.58 -0.84
C VAL A 100 2.02 19.04 -0.80
N GLN A 101 1.07 19.99 -0.82
CA GLN A 101 1.39 21.41 -0.67
C GLN A 101 2.16 21.69 0.62
N LEU A 102 1.74 21.12 1.75
CA LEU A 102 2.42 21.29 3.04
C LEU A 102 3.85 20.72 3.01
N LEU A 103 4.05 19.56 2.39
CA LEU A 103 5.39 18.97 2.19
C LEU A 103 6.27 19.90 1.35
N LEU A 104 5.74 20.43 0.24
CA LEU A 104 6.47 21.31 -0.68
C LEU A 104 6.82 22.66 -0.02
N GLN A 105 5.95 23.22 0.81
CA GLN A 105 6.21 24.43 1.59
C GLN A 105 7.28 24.23 2.67
N ASN A 106 7.56 22.97 3.05
CA ASN A 106 8.50 22.62 4.12
C ASN A 106 9.68 21.76 3.64
N LEU A 107 10.03 21.85 2.33
CA LEU A 107 11.10 21.04 1.74
C LEU A 107 12.44 21.17 2.47
N ASP A 108 12.80 22.37 2.92
CA ASP A 108 14.07 22.59 3.62
C ASP A 108 14.11 21.88 4.98
N THR A 109 12.98 21.84 5.69
CA THR A 109 12.84 21.10 6.94
C THR A 109 12.97 19.59 6.68
N LEU A 110 12.27 19.09 5.66
CA LEU A 110 12.36 17.68 5.26
C LEU A 110 13.78 17.27 4.86
N ARG A 111 14.49 18.12 4.11
CA ARG A 111 15.90 17.89 3.73
C ARG A 111 16.83 17.88 4.93
N LYS A 112 16.65 18.79 5.90
CA LYS A 112 17.42 18.78 7.15
C LYS A 112 17.24 17.47 7.92
N TRP A 113 15.99 17.01 8.06
CA TRP A 113 15.68 15.73 8.70
C TRP A 113 16.31 14.56 7.93
N LEU A 114 16.22 14.58 6.60
CA LEU A 114 16.80 13.56 5.73
C LEU A 114 18.32 13.47 5.84
N HIS A 115 19.02 14.61 5.88
CA HIS A 115 20.47 14.63 6.11
C HIS A 115 20.85 14.08 7.49
N GLN A 116 20.07 14.37 8.53
CA GLN A 116 20.28 13.81 9.87
C GLN A 116 20.08 12.29 9.88
N LEU A 117 19.09 11.78 9.15
CA LEU A 117 18.88 10.34 8.97
C LEU A 117 20.06 9.66 8.27
N GLN A 118 20.66 10.30 7.27
CA GLN A 118 21.79 9.77 6.52
C GLN A 118 23.11 9.80 7.31
N GLY A 119 23.30 10.80 8.18
CA GLY A 119 24.49 10.91 9.04
C GLY A 119 24.51 9.91 10.21
N GLN A 120 23.37 9.27 10.50
CA GLN A 120 23.26 8.23 11.52
C GLN A 120 23.48 6.87 10.85
N SER A 121 24.47 6.11 11.31
CA SER A 121 24.77 4.73 10.89
C SER A 121 23.59 3.80 11.22
N GLN A 122 22.46 3.89 10.53
CA GLN A 122 21.23 3.22 10.96
C GLN A 122 20.45 2.50 9.85
N ARG A 123 19.87 1.40 10.34
CA ARG A 123 19.09 0.36 9.70
C ARG A 123 17.67 0.87 9.48
N GLY A 124 17.36 1.35 8.28
CA GLY A 124 15.99 1.73 7.96
C GLY A 124 15.87 2.45 6.63
N ALA A 125 14.63 2.55 6.16
CA ALA A 125 14.25 3.20 4.92
C ALA A 125 13.68 4.60 5.25
N PRO A 126 14.40 5.72 5.01
CA PRO A 126 13.92 7.07 5.30
C PRO A 126 12.58 7.42 4.64
N ASP A 127 12.34 6.83 3.47
CA ASP A 127 11.12 6.94 2.68
C ASP A 127 9.88 6.35 3.40
N GLU A 128 10.08 5.40 4.31
CA GLU A 128 9.01 4.81 5.12
C GLU A 128 8.65 5.62 6.37
N ILE A 129 9.39 6.69 6.69
CA ILE A 129 9.21 7.42 7.96
C ILE A 129 9.08 8.93 7.82
N LEU A 130 9.83 9.52 6.90
CA LEU A 130 9.99 10.97 6.85
C LEU A 130 8.66 11.68 6.58
N ILE A 131 7.98 11.30 5.50
CA ILE A 131 6.69 11.87 5.09
C ILE A 131 5.59 11.61 6.13
N PRO A 132 5.30 10.35 6.53
CA PRO A 132 4.21 10.09 7.46
C PRO A 132 4.45 10.73 8.83
N SER A 133 5.69 10.72 9.35
CA SER A 133 6.00 11.37 10.62
C SER A 133 5.89 12.89 10.52
N PHE A 134 6.36 13.50 9.42
CA PHE A 134 6.24 14.94 9.21
C PHE A 134 4.77 15.39 9.17
N LEU A 135 3.93 14.72 8.37
CA LEU A 135 2.51 15.07 8.28
C LEU A 135 1.80 14.88 9.62
N ASN A 136 2.06 13.78 10.32
CA ASN A 136 1.52 13.55 11.66
C ASN A 136 1.93 14.65 12.66
N ASN A 137 3.17 15.15 12.55
CA ASN A 137 3.69 16.20 13.41
C ASN A 137 3.02 17.56 13.15
N GLN A 138 2.71 17.87 11.89
CA GLN A 138 2.11 19.15 11.50
C GLN A 138 0.58 19.17 11.67
N LEU A 139 -0.07 18.03 11.42
CA LEU A 139 -1.53 17.96 11.28
C LEU A 139 -2.19 17.08 12.35
N GLY A 140 -1.41 16.35 13.14
CA GLY A 140 -1.89 15.42 14.16
C GLY A 140 -2.32 14.06 13.62
N PRO A 141 -2.57 13.07 14.51
CA PRO A 141 -2.87 11.68 14.11
C PRO A 141 -4.14 11.51 13.27
N SER A 142 -5.17 12.32 13.50
CA SER A 142 -6.46 12.25 12.81
C SER A 142 -6.42 12.71 11.34
N SER A 143 -5.35 13.42 10.95
CA SER A 143 -5.15 13.88 9.57
C SER A 143 -4.64 12.77 8.63
N LEU A 144 -4.12 11.69 9.22
CA LEU A 144 -3.67 10.52 8.48
C LEU A 144 -4.72 9.44 8.69
N GLU A 145 -5.16 8.83 7.60
CA GLU A 145 -5.94 7.60 7.73
C GLU A 145 -4.98 6.50 8.18
N GLN A 146 -4.96 6.25 9.49
CA GLN A 146 -4.09 5.26 10.12
C GLN A 146 -4.86 3.97 10.35
N CYS A 147 -4.23 2.85 10.00
CA CYS A 147 -4.84 1.52 10.07
C CYS A 147 -4.93 0.92 11.48
N HIS A 148 -4.65 1.72 12.51
CA HIS A 148 -4.71 1.28 13.91
C HIS A 148 -5.95 1.88 14.56
N SER A 149 -7.08 1.17 14.48
CA SER A 149 -8.01 1.24 15.60
C SER A 149 -7.31 0.62 16.81
N VAL A 150 -7.61 1.14 17.99
CA VAL A 150 -6.90 0.92 19.27
C VAL A 150 -7.03 -0.53 19.81
N GLN A 151 -7.27 -1.54 18.97
CA GLN A 151 -7.52 -2.91 19.41
C GLN A 151 -6.33 -3.86 19.21
N ASN A 152 -6.00 -4.48 20.34
CA ASN A 152 -4.93 -5.43 20.56
C ASN A 152 -4.92 -6.62 19.56
N ASN A 153 -3.70 -7.01 19.20
CA ASN A 153 -3.26 -8.41 19.07
C ASN A 153 -3.61 -9.30 17.86
N THR A 154 -3.98 -8.79 16.69
CA THR A 154 -3.87 -9.63 15.48
C THR A 154 -3.05 -8.95 14.37
N SER A 155 -1.94 -9.61 13.99
CA SER A 155 -0.99 -9.19 12.96
C SER A 155 -1.57 -9.07 11.54
N SER A 156 -2.85 -9.37 11.37
CA SER A 156 -3.56 -9.49 10.10
C SER A 156 -4.40 -8.26 9.73
N SER A 157 -4.81 -7.41 10.69
CA SER A 157 -5.80 -6.34 10.44
C SER A 157 -5.23 -5.01 9.94
N TRP A 158 -3.94 -4.74 10.09
CA TRP A 158 -3.32 -3.44 9.71
C TRP A 158 -3.33 -3.16 8.20
N ARG A 159 -3.79 -4.10 7.38
CA ARG A 159 -3.74 -4.05 5.91
C ARG A 159 -5.03 -3.59 5.26
N THR A 160 -6.14 -3.67 5.97
CA THR A 160 -7.46 -3.42 5.39
C THR A 160 -7.68 -1.98 4.96
N CYS A 161 -6.76 -1.04 5.22
CA CYS A 161 -6.77 0.34 4.72
C CYS A 161 -5.51 0.74 3.95
N CYS A 162 -4.65 -0.22 3.60
CA CYS A 162 -3.48 0.04 2.77
C CYS A 162 -3.91 0.20 1.31
N PRO A 163 -3.45 1.23 0.58
CA PRO A 163 -3.76 1.38 -0.85
C PRO A 163 -3.22 0.24 -1.73
N HIS A 164 -2.27 -0.53 -1.20
CA HIS A 164 -1.56 -1.59 -1.91
C HIS A 164 -1.67 -2.92 -1.17
N TYR A 165 -2.06 -3.97 -1.89
CA TYR A 165 -1.94 -5.34 -1.42
C TYR A 165 -0.55 -5.89 -1.73
N VAL A 166 0.05 -6.58 -0.76
CA VAL A 166 1.35 -7.24 -0.92
C VAL A 166 1.41 -8.48 -0.02
N LEU A 167 1.76 -9.66 -0.55
CA LEU A 167 1.96 -10.85 0.28
C LEU A 167 3.36 -10.86 0.91
N TRP A 168 3.46 -11.28 2.16
CA TRP A 168 4.74 -11.43 2.87
C TRP A 168 4.90 -12.86 3.39
N ARG A 169 6.12 -13.41 3.31
CA ARG A 169 6.42 -14.81 3.70
C ARG A 169 6.03 -15.14 5.13
N ASP A 170 6.32 -14.23 6.05
CA ASP A 170 6.20 -14.48 7.49
C ASP A 170 4.75 -14.34 7.99
N GLN A 171 3.80 -14.19 7.06
CA GLN A 171 2.39 -14.11 7.37
C GLN A 171 1.76 -15.49 7.22
N LYS A 172 1.32 -16.04 8.34
CA LYS A 172 0.33 -17.10 8.32
C LYS A 172 -0.96 -16.48 7.77
N THR A 173 -1.20 -16.57 6.47
CA THR A 173 -2.57 -16.51 5.95
C THR A 173 -3.36 -17.55 6.73
N PRO A 174 -4.51 -17.21 7.34
CA PRO A 174 -5.41 -18.24 7.84
C PRO A 174 -5.77 -19.12 6.64
N GLU A 175 -5.20 -20.31 6.60
CA GLU A 175 -5.61 -21.34 5.65
C GLU A 175 -7.10 -21.60 5.88
N PRO A 176 -7.96 -21.61 4.86
CA PRO A 176 -9.13 -22.44 4.97
C PRO A 176 -8.64 -23.90 5.06
N PRO A 177 -9.19 -24.72 5.97
CA PRO A 177 -8.84 -26.12 6.00
C PRO A 177 -9.37 -26.77 4.72
N VAL A 178 -8.66 -27.78 4.24
CA VAL A 178 -9.08 -28.69 3.17
C VAL A 178 -8.89 -28.15 1.74
N LEU A 179 -7.65 -28.23 1.27
CA LEU A 179 -7.25 -28.92 0.03
C LEU A 179 -5.74 -28.72 -0.09
N HIS A 180 -4.99 -29.79 0.14
CA HIS A 180 -3.53 -29.93 -0.03
C HIS A 180 -2.87 -28.71 -0.68
N ALA A 181 -2.18 -27.89 0.13
CA ALA A 181 -1.38 -26.78 -0.35
C ALA A 181 -0.48 -27.25 -1.50
N PRO A 182 -0.81 -26.94 -2.77
CA PRO A 182 0.18 -27.06 -3.80
C PRO A 182 1.16 -25.94 -3.48
N GLN A 183 2.37 -26.33 -3.09
CA GLN A 183 3.57 -25.50 -3.02
C GLN A 183 3.34 -24.13 -3.67
N PHE A 184 3.12 -23.13 -2.82
CA PHE A 184 2.69 -21.78 -3.17
C PHE A 184 3.63 -21.14 -4.19
N ALA A 185 3.40 -21.43 -5.46
CA ALA A 185 4.28 -21.08 -6.57
C ALA A 185 5.75 -21.53 -6.38
N LYS A 186 6.53 -21.51 -7.45
CA LYS A 186 8.00 -21.41 -7.34
C LYS A 186 8.41 -19.99 -6.90
N ASN A 187 7.69 -19.35 -5.97
CA ASN A 187 7.94 -17.96 -5.60
C ASN A 187 9.11 -17.88 -4.61
N PRO A 188 10.18 -17.12 -4.90
CA PRO A 188 11.25 -16.85 -3.96
C PRO A 188 10.77 -15.84 -2.90
N CYS A 189 9.85 -16.24 -2.02
CA CYS A 189 9.53 -15.47 -0.84
C CYS A 189 10.72 -15.57 0.12
N GLN A 190 11.58 -14.55 0.17
CA GLN A 190 12.67 -14.47 1.14
C GLN A 190 12.15 -13.92 2.48
N LYS A 191 12.72 -14.40 3.59
CA LYS A 191 12.38 -13.88 4.92
C LYS A 191 12.68 -12.38 4.97
N GLY A 192 11.75 -11.59 5.50
CA GLY A 192 11.90 -10.13 5.54
C GLY A 192 11.74 -9.40 4.20
N SER A 193 11.22 -10.06 3.16
CA SER A 193 10.88 -9.42 1.87
C SER A 193 9.47 -9.80 1.41
N PRO A 194 8.78 -8.92 0.68
CA PRO A 194 7.50 -9.24 0.07
C PRO A 194 7.68 -10.29 -1.05
N CYS A 195 6.67 -11.14 -1.22
CA CYS A 195 6.64 -12.18 -2.23
C CYS A 195 6.45 -11.60 -3.64
N LEU A 196 7.23 -12.10 -4.61
CA LEU A 196 6.99 -11.86 -6.04
C LEU A 196 6.00 -12.89 -6.58
N TYR A 197 4.88 -12.45 -7.16
CA TYR A 197 3.89 -13.33 -7.79
C TYR A 197 4.34 -13.74 -9.18
N GLN A 198 4.74 -15.01 -9.32
CA GLN A 198 4.86 -15.68 -10.63
C GLN A 198 3.57 -16.39 -11.02
N GLU A 199 2.79 -16.82 -10.04
CA GLU A 199 1.46 -17.40 -10.21
C GLU A 199 0.51 -16.75 -9.21
N LEU A 200 -0.72 -16.50 -9.63
CA LEU A 200 -1.80 -15.99 -8.79
C LEU A 200 -3.05 -16.84 -8.98
N HIS A 201 -3.58 -17.39 -7.90
CA HIS A 201 -4.82 -18.16 -7.97
C HIS A 201 -6.02 -17.23 -8.16
N SER A 202 -6.94 -17.61 -9.05
CA SER A 202 -8.12 -16.81 -9.38
C SER A 202 -8.96 -16.43 -8.16
N HIS A 203 -9.25 -17.39 -7.28
CA HIS A 203 -10.07 -17.15 -6.09
C HIS A 203 -9.41 -16.14 -5.14
N ARG A 204 -8.08 -16.17 -4.99
CA ARG A 204 -7.35 -15.18 -4.18
C ARG A 204 -7.35 -13.81 -4.83
N LEU A 205 -7.21 -13.74 -6.15
CA LEU A 205 -7.34 -12.47 -6.85
C LEU A 205 -8.74 -11.87 -6.63
N ASP A 206 -9.79 -12.70 -6.67
CA ASP A 206 -11.17 -12.25 -6.41
C ASP A 206 -11.34 -11.73 -4.99
N GLU A 207 -10.82 -12.43 -3.98
CA GLU A 207 -10.79 -11.95 -2.58
C GLU A 207 -10.08 -10.59 -2.47
N ILE A 208 -8.90 -10.44 -3.08
CA ILE A 208 -8.12 -9.20 -3.05
C ILE A 208 -8.86 -8.06 -3.76
N ILE A 209 -9.54 -8.35 -4.87
CA ILE A 209 -10.34 -7.38 -5.63
C ILE A 209 -11.56 -6.93 -4.84
N GLN A 210 -12.17 -7.79 -4.04
CA GLN A 210 -13.35 -7.44 -3.25
C GLN A 210 -13.04 -6.50 -2.07
N GLU A 211 -11.82 -6.52 -1.58
CA GLU A 211 -11.37 -5.60 -0.52
C GLU A 211 -11.41 -4.14 -1.00
N PRO A 212 -12.17 -3.24 -0.34
CA PRO A 212 -12.45 -1.91 -0.88
C PRO A 212 -11.24 -0.97 -0.87
N ASN A 213 -10.28 -1.21 0.03
CA ASN A 213 -9.18 -0.29 0.25
C ASN A 213 -7.91 -0.63 -0.54
N PHE A 214 -7.82 -1.81 -1.14
CA PHE A 214 -6.72 -2.14 -2.04
C PHE A 214 -7.01 -1.60 -3.44
N PHE A 215 -6.14 -0.71 -3.91
CA PHE A 215 -6.20 -0.15 -5.26
C PHE A 215 -5.24 -0.84 -6.20
N PHE A 216 -4.11 -1.31 -5.66
CA PHE A 216 -3.04 -1.93 -6.43
C PHE A 216 -2.60 -3.26 -5.81
N LEU A 217 -2.24 -4.23 -6.65
CA LEU A 217 -1.53 -5.44 -6.25
C LEU A 217 -0.05 -5.28 -6.59
N ARG A 218 0.84 -5.50 -5.61
CA ARG A 218 2.29 -5.29 -5.75
C ARG A 218 3.07 -6.57 -5.99
N LYS A 219 4.31 -6.40 -6.47
CA LYS A 219 5.29 -7.47 -6.70
C LYS A 219 4.73 -8.52 -7.68
N VAL A 220 4.08 -8.05 -8.72
CA VAL A 220 3.58 -8.90 -9.80
C VAL A 220 4.67 -9.05 -10.85
N ALA A 221 5.07 -10.28 -11.16
CA ALA A 221 6.05 -10.53 -12.20
C ALA A 221 5.44 -10.20 -13.59
N PRO A 222 6.25 -9.72 -14.56
CA PRO A 222 5.76 -9.52 -15.93
C PRO A 222 5.19 -10.80 -16.57
N THR A 223 5.68 -11.97 -16.12
CA THR A 223 5.28 -13.29 -16.60
C THR A 223 4.22 -13.96 -15.71
N VAL A 224 3.54 -13.20 -14.85
CA VAL A 224 2.57 -13.76 -13.91
C VAL A 224 1.49 -14.54 -14.66
N GLN A 225 1.10 -15.70 -14.14
CA GLN A 225 0.01 -16.51 -14.69
C GLN A 225 -1.15 -16.58 -13.70
N LEU A 226 -2.38 -16.48 -14.22
CA LEU A 226 -3.57 -16.72 -13.42
C LEU A 226 -3.89 -18.22 -13.43
N VAL A 227 -3.99 -18.81 -12.24
CA VAL A 227 -4.24 -20.25 -12.06
C VAL A 227 -5.67 -20.46 -11.58
N ARG A 228 -6.46 -21.23 -12.32
CA ARG A 228 -7.77 -21.70 -11.86
C ARG A 228 -7.62 -23.09 -11.26
N THR A 229 -7.99 -23.24 -9.99
CA THR A 229 -8.11 -24.56 -9.37
C THR A 229 -9.47 -25.13 -9.74
N THR A 230 -9.49 -26.19 -10.53
CA THR A 230 -10.72 -26.91 -10.88
C THR A 230 -10.74 -28.24 -10.14
N THR A 231 -11.87 -28.56 -9.53
CA THR A 231 -12.12 -29.90 -8.99
C THR A 231 -12.56 -30.77 -10.17
N LYS A 232 -11.82 -31.84 -10.51
CA LYS A 232 -12.28 -32.87 -11.45
C LYS A 232 -12.55 -34.19 -10.73
N GLU A 233 -13.42 -34.97 -11.35
CA GLU A 233 -13.84 -36.33 -10.96
C GLU A 233 -12.64 -37.14 -10.43
N ARG A 234 -12.82 -37.80 -9.28
CA ARG A 234 -11.82 -38.51 -8.45
C ARG A 234 -11.06 -37.69 -7.40
N GLY A 235 -11.51 -36.46 -7.09
CA GLY A 235 -11.15 -35.78 -5.84
C GLY A 235 -9.72 -35.22 -5.75
N LYS A 236 -8.97 -35.17 -6.86
CA LYS A 236 -7.65 -34.49 -6.91
C LYS A 236 -7.79 -33.12 -7.58
N PRO A 237 -7.26 -32.04 -6.98
CA PRO A 237 -7.30 -30.72 -7.59
C PRO A 237 -6.47 -30.69 -8.89
N ARG A 238 -7.06 -30.18 -9.97
CA ARG A 238 -6.36 -29.94 -11.24
C ARG A 238 -6.19 -28.44 -11.43
N GLN A 239 -4.94 -28.01 -11.58
CA GLN A 239 -4.62 -26.64 -11.98
C GLN A 239 -4.85 -26.50 -13.49
N GLN A 240 -5.60 -25.47 -13.87
CA GLN A 240 -5.80 -25.08 -15.25
C GLN A 240 -5.21 -23.68 -15.43
N TYR A 241 -4.29 -23.58 -16.39
CA TYR A 241 -3.71 -22.33 -16.84
C TYR A 241 -4.54 -21.80 -18.00
N ASP A 242 -4.87 -20.51 -17.96
CA ASP A 242 -5.52 -19.81 -19.06
C ASP A 242 -4.42 -19.23 -19.98
N ASN A 243 -4.52 -19.48 -21.29
CA ASN A 243 -3.54 -19.05 -22.29
C ASN A 243 -3.58 -17.53 -22.55
N ARG A 244 -4.60 -16.83 -22.05
CA ARG A 244 -4.70 -15.37 -22.17
C ARG A 244 -3.72 -14.68 -21.24
N THR A 245 -3.26 -13.49 -21.62
CA THR A 245 -2.39 -12.69 -20.77
C THR A 245 -3.09 -12.37 -19.44
N PHE A 246 -2.31 -12.28 -18.36
CA PHE A 246 -2.85 -11.92 -17.05
C PHE A 246 -3.62 -10.59 -17.08
N ALA A 247 -3.11 -9.59 -17.82
CA ALA A 247 -3.76 -8.30 -17.98
C ALA A 247 -5.16 -8.42 -18.61
N SER A 248 -5.31 -9.21 -19.68
CA SER A 248 -6.63 -9.44 -20.30
C SER A 248 -7.60 -10.11 -19.34
N GLN A 249 -7.14 -11.12 -18.59
CA GLN A 249 -7.98 -11.81 -17.61
C GLN A 249 -8.39 -10.91 -16.44
N LEU A 250 -7.50 -10.00 -16.01
CA LEU A 250 -7.81 -9.02 -14.98
C LEU A 250 -8.87 -8.02 -15.48
N VAL A 251 -8.72 -7.47 -16.69
CA VAL A 251 -9.71 -6.54 -17.27
C VAL A 251 -11.09 -7.18 -17.34
N ASP A 252 -11.20 -8.43 -17.79
CA ASP A 252 -12.49 -9.13 -17.83
C ASP A 252 -13.12 -9.23 -16.45
N ARG A 253 -12.32 -9.57 -15.42
CA ARG A 253 -12.79 -9.63 -14.03
C ARG A 253 -13.26 -8.27 -13.55
N LEU A 254 -12.46 -7.24 -13.81
CA LEU A 254 -12.82 -5.88 -13.44
C LEU A 254 -14.08 -5.40 -14.17
N ASN A 255 -14.37 -5.88 -15.37
CA ASN A 255 -15.61 -5.49 -16.07
C ASN A 255 -16.82 -6.35 -15.67
N SER A 256 -16.59 -7.57 -15.17
CA SER A 256 -17.64 -8.50 -14.76
C SER A 256 -18.19 -8.27 -13.35
N GLY A 257 -17.44 -7.55 -12.49
CA GLY A 257 -17.87 -7.23 -11.13
C GLY A 257 -18.86 -6.07 -11.13
N SER A 258 -19.99 -6.21 -10.43
CA SER A 258 -20.83 -5.07 -10.05
C SER A 258 -20.09 -4.25 -8.99
N TRP A 259 -19.47 -3.14 -9.38
CA TRP A 259 -18.80 -2.22 -8.46
C TRP A 259 -19.77 -1.26 -7.81
N ASP A 260 -20.84 -1.79 -7.22
CA ASP A 260 -21.74 -0.94 -6.45
C ASP A 260 -21.03 -0.60 -5.13
N ALA A 261 -20.41 0.57 -5.12
CA ALA A 261 -19.91 1.21 -3.91
C ALA A 261 -21.12 1.66 -3.09
N SER A 262 -21.70 0.72 -2.34
CA SER A 262 -22.72 0.97 -1.32
C SER A 262 -22.16 1.81 -0.17
#